data_AF-A0A0D8YA54-F1
#
_entry.id   AF-A0A0D8YA54-F1
#
_cell.length_a   1.000
_cell.length_b   1.000
_cell.length_c   1.000
_cell.angle_alpha   90.00
_cell.angle_beta   90.00
_cell.angle_gamma   90.00
#
_symmetry.space_group_name_H-M   'P 1'
#
loop_
_entity.id
_entity.type
_entity.pdbx_description
1 polymer ?
#
loop_
_entity_poly.entity_id
_entity_poly.type
_entity_poly.pdbx_seq_one_letter_code
_entity_poly.pdbx_strand_id
1 'polypeptide(L)'
;MPEFTEVYFEGTQESIDEVVKNYRELFSSRAITGEQLRDGVGRFLADLFFTCDLVDFAEIFAEEAAQPVFMYYFDMRSSANPWPKWMGVMHGYEIEYMFGQPLSKPLLYDQGKVNTEEQFSKLIMELWAEFIRRG
;
A
#
# COMPACT_ATOMS: atom_id res chain seq x y z
N MET A 1 -5.59 -33.32 -2.42
CA MET A 1 -4.93 -32.01 -2.30
C MET A 1 -4.64 -31.57 -3.72
N PRO A 2 -5.27 -30.50 -4.24
CA PRO A 2 -4.98 -30.07 -5.61
C PRO A 2 -3.55 -29.52 -5.67
N GLU A 3 -2.81 -29.91 -6.69
CA GLU A 3 -1.49 -29.38 -7.02
C GLU A 3 -1.63 -27.89 -7.38
N PHE A 4 -0.84 -27.04 -6.72
CA PHE A 4 -0.60 -25.67 -7.16
C PHE A 4 0.27 -25.71 -8.42
N THR A 5 -0.30 -26.06 -9.57
CA THR A 5 0.35 -25.95 -10.87
C THR A 5 -0.50 -25.10 -11.77
N GLU A 6 -0.40 -23.78 -11.60
CA GLU A 6 -0.41 -22.80 -12.69
C GLU A 6 0.02 -21.46 -12.09
N VAL A 7 1.24 -21.05 -12.44
CA VAL A 7 1.76 -19.72 -12.12
C VAL A 7 1.10 -18.74 -13.10
N TYR A 8 0.48 -17.71 -12.56
CA TYR A 8 -0.38 -16.69 -13.17
C TYR A 8 0.30 -15.75 -14.20
N PHE A 9 1.15 -16.25 -15.10
CA PHE A 9 1.77 -15.41 -16.12
C PHE A 9 1.79 -16.09 -17.49
N GLU A 10 0.72 -15.87 -18.27
CA GLU A 10 0.76 -15.95 -19.72
C GLU A 10 0.88 -14.53 -20.28
N GLY A 11 2.11 -14.11 -20.62
CA GLY A 11 2.38 -12.87 -21.33
C GLY A 11 3.31 -13.14 -22.51
N THR A 12 3.08 -12.48 -23.65
CA THR A 12 4.05 -12.51 -24.76
C THR A 12 5.33 -11.80 -24.35
N GLN A 13 6.47 -12.10 -24.99
CA GLN A 13 7.72 -11.37 -24.76
C GLN A 13 7.53 -9.85 -24.93
N GLU A 14 6.68 -9.43 -25.87
CA GLU A 14 6.34 -8.04 -26.11
C GLU A 14 5.61 -7.40 -24.92
N SER A 15 4.63 -8.10 -24.32
CA SER A 15 3.95 -7.62 -23.11
C SER A 15 4.89 -7.50 -21.91
N ILE A 16 5.84 -8.42 -21.78
CA ILE A 16 6.86 -8.39 -20.74
C ILE A 16 7.79 -7.18 -20.95
N ASP A 17 8.21 -6.94 -22.19
CA ASP A 17 9.08 -5.83 -22.55
C ASP A 17 8.40 -4.48 -22.33
N GLU A 18 7.09 -4.38 -22.63
CA GLU A 18 6.28 -3.19 -22.37
C GLU A 18 6.13 -2.89 -20.88
N VAL A 19 5.81 -3.91 -20.07
CA VAL A 19 5.74 -3.77 -18.61
C VAL A 19 7.09 -3.30 -18.07
N VAL A 20 8.18 -3.98 -18.44
CA VAL A 20 9.53 -3.60 -17.99
C VAL A 20 9.88 -2.17 -18.40
N LYS A 21 9.48 -1.74 -19.60
CA LYS A 21 9.67 -0.36 -20.07
C LYS A 21 8.90 0.63 -19.20
N ASN A 22 7.61 0.40 -18.95
CA ASN A 22 6.77 1.29 -18.16
C ASN A 22 7.32 1.47 -16.73
N TYR A 23 7.73 0.39 -16.07
CA TYR A 23 8.29 0.47 -14.72
C TYR A 23 9.71 1.04 -14.67
N ARG A 24 10.53 0.87 -15.71
CA ARG A 24 11.81 1.58 -15.83
C ARG A 24 11.61 3.07 -16.03
N GLU A 25 10.63 3.46 -16.84
CA GLU A 25 10.36 4.85 -17.19
C GLU A 25 9.75 5.67 -16.04
N LEU A 26 9.04 5.03 -15.10
CA LEU A 26 8.57 5.66 -13.86
C LEU A 26 9.69 6.35 -13.06
N PHE A 27 10.95 5.92 -13.23
CA PHE A 27 12.11 6.50 -12.54
C PHE A 27 13.08 7.25 -13.47
N SER A 28 12.71 7.50 -14.73
CA SER A 28 13.60 7.97 -15.81
C SER A 28 14.14 9.40 -15.68
N SER A 29 13.82 10.15 -14.63
CA SER A 29 14.27 11.55 -14.50
C SER A 29 15.76 11.69 -14.13
N ARG A 30 16.47 10.61 -13.78
CA ARG A 30 17.90 10.60 -13.40
C ARG A 30 18.61 9.29 -13.76
N ALA A 31 19.95 9.32 -13.72
CA ALA A 31 20.79 8.13 -13.86
C ALA A 31 20.30 7.00 -12.92
N ILE A 32 20.02 5.83 -13.49
CA ILE A 32 19.43 4.70 -12.78
C ILE A 32 20.41 4.20 -11.71
N THR A 33 20.02 4.38 -10.45
CA THR A 33 20.69 3.85 -9.27
C THR A 33 20.15 2.45 -8.93
N GLY A 34 20.91 1.67 -8.15
CA GLY A 34 20.41 0.40 -7.61
C GLY A 34 19.14 0.57 -6.75
N GLU A 35 18.97 1.74 -6.13
CA GLU A 35 17.78 2.09 -5.34
C GLU A 35 16.55 2.25 -6.23
N GLN A 36 16.66 2.91 -7.39
CA GLN A 36 15.56 3.02 -8.34
C GLN A 36 15.13 1.67 -8.91
N LEU A 37 16.09 0.77 -9.16
CA LEU A 37 15.77 -0.61 -9.61
C LEU A 37 15.02 -1.39 -8.53
N ARG A 38 15.49 -1.31 -7.27
CA ARG A 38 14.83 -1.93 -6.11
C ARG A 38 13.41 -1.40 -5.94
N ASP A 39 13.23 -0.09 -5.97
CA ASP A 39 11.93 0.55 -5.74
C ASP A 39 10.98 0.28 -6.91
N GLY A 40 11.49 0.17 -8.14
CA GLY A 40 10.71 -0.24 -9.30
C GLY A 40 10.19 -1.67 -9.21
N VAL A 41 10.98 -2.61 -8.71
CA VAL A 41 10.49 -3.98 -8.42
C VAL A 41 9.44 -3.96 -7.32
N GLY A 42 9.67 -3.20 -6.25
CA GLY A 42 8.68 -3.04 -5.18
C GLY A 42 7.36 -2.49 -5.69
N ARG A 43 7.41 -1.47 -6.55
CA ARG A 43 6.23 -0.86 -7.17
C ARG A 43 5.51 -1.83 -8.12
N PHE A 44 6.24 -2.55 -8.96
CA PHE A 44 5.67 -3.57 -9.85
C PHE A 44 4.89 -4.64 -9.09
N LEU A 45 5.48 -5.18 -8.02
CA LEU A 45 4.80 -6.20 -7.21
C LEU A 45 3.57 -5.63 -6.49
N ALA A 46 3.64 -4.38 -6.00
CA ALA A 46 2.49 -3.74 -5.36
C ALA A 46 1.34 -3.53 -6.35
N ASP A 47 1.62 -3.01 -7.53
CA ASP A 47 0.61 -2.75 -8.56
C ASP A 47 0.00 -4.03 -9.10
N LEU A 48 0.80 -5.08 -9.31
CA LEU A 48 0.33 -6.38 -9.77
C LEU A 48 -0.59 -7.09 -8.77
N PHE A 49 -0.26 -7.09 -7.48
CA PHE A 49 -0.97 -7.89 -6.48
C PHE A 49 -2.02 -7.13 -5.68
N PHE A 50 -2.00 -5.79 -5.70
CA PHE A 50 -2.83 -4.98 -4.82
C PHE A 50 -3.37 -3.71 -5.48
N THR A 51 -2.49 -2.82 -5.96
CA THR A 51 -2.90 -1.44 -6.29
C THR A 51 -3.84 -1.39 -7.49
N CYS A 52 -3.50 -2.03 -8.61
CA CYS A 52 -4.29 -1.94 -9.83
C CYS A 52 -5.65 -2.63 -9.65
N ASP A 53 -5.67 -3.86 -9.11
CA ASP A 53 -6.92 -4.58 -8.84
C ASP A 53 -7.86 -3.80 -7.91
N LEU A 54 -7.32 -3.11 -6.89
CA LEU A 54 -8.12 -2.26 -5.99
C LEU A 54 -8.70 -1.04 -6.71
N VAL A 55 -7.92 -0.40 -7.58
CA VAL A 55 -8.37 0.75 -8.38
C VAL A 55 -9.47 0.31 -9.36
N ASP A 56 -9.25 -0.77 -10.09
CA ASP A 56 -10.22 -1.32 -11.05
C ASP A 56 -11.53 -1.69 -10.33
N PHE A 57 -11.44 -2.35 -9.17
CA PHE A 57 -12.61 -2.65 -8.35
C PHE A 57 -13.36 -1.39 -7.91
N ALA A 58 -12.64 -0.36 -7.46
CA ALA A 58 -13.23 0.90 -7.02
C ALA A 58 -13.96 1.63 -8.17
N GLU A 59 -13.38 1.63 -9.37
CA GLU A 59 -13.98 2.19 -10.58
C GLU A 59 -15.25 1.43 -10.97
N ILE A 60 -15.17 0.10 -11.10
CA ILE A 60 -16.33 -0.76 -11.42
C ILE A 60 -17.45 -0.57 -10.38
N PHE A 61 -17.10 -0.53 -9.08
CA PHE A 61 -18.09 -0.36 -8.03
C PHE A 61 -18.75 1.02 -8.07
N ALA A 62 -17.98 2.08 -8.34
CA ALA A 62 -18.52 3.43 -8.47
C ALA A 62 -19.51 3.54 -9.64
N GLU A 63 -19.19 2.90 -10.77
CA GLU A 63 -20.04 2.90 -11.97
C GLU A 63 -21.31 2.05 -11.79
N GLU A 64 -21.17 0.82 -11.28
CA GLU A 64 -22.26 -0.16 -11.26
C GLU A 64 -23.16 -0.03 -10.03
N ALA A 65 -22.60 0.27 -8.85
CA ALA A 65 -23.38 0.36 -7.61
C ALA A 65 -24.06 1.74 -7.43
N ALA A 66 -23.64 2.74 -8.20
CA ALA A 66 -24.07 4.14 -8.07
C ALA A 66 -23.97 4.66 -6.62
N GLN A 67 -22.97 4.20 -5.87
CA GLN A 67 -22.67 4.64 -4.50
C GLN A 67 -21.35 5.43 -4.47
N PRO A 68 -21.19 6.38 -3.53
CA PRO A 68 -19.90 7.03 -3.30
C PRO A 68 -18.83 6.00 -2.91
N VAL A 69 -17.67 6.08 -3.55
CA VAL A 69 -16.48 5.29 -3.21
C VAL A 69 -15.45 6.19 -2.55
N PHE A 70 -14.91 5.75 -1.41
CA PHE A 70 -13.85 6.44 -0.69
C PHE A 70 -12.59 5.58 -0.73
N MET A 71 -11.49 6.19 -1.18
CA MET A 71 -10.18 5.55 -1.27
C MET A 71 -9.15 6.42 -0.57
N TYR A 72 -8.18 5.79 0.10
CA TYR A 72 -7.07 6.50 0.73
C TYR A 72 -5.73 5.86 0.36
N TYR A 73 -4.69 6.69 0.33
CA TYR A 73 -3.30 6.26 0.25
C TYR A 73 -2.65 6.43 1.62
N PHE A 74 -2.21 5.33 2.22
CA PHE A 74 -1.66 5.32 3.56
C PHE A 74 -0.13 5.48 3.51
N ASP A 75 0.36 6.64 3.97
CA ASP A 75 1.79 7.01 3.91
C ASP A 75 2.35 7.42 5.28
N MET A 76 2.03 6.64 6.32
CA MET A 76 2.63 6.80 7.65
C MET A 76 3.51 5.60 7.97
N ARG A 77 4.84 5.80 8.01
CA ARG A 77 5.74 4.74 8.45
C ARG A 77 5.87 4.72 9.97
N SER A 78 5.29 3.69 10.58
CA SER A 78 5.41 3.42 12.01
C SER A 78 6.85 3.43 12.50
N SER A 79 7.08 4.17 13.59
CA SER A 79 8.34 4.14 14.32
C SER A 79 8.63 2.79 14.96
N ALA A 80 7.60 1.97 15.22
CA ALA A 80 7.72 0.60 15.70
C ALA A 80 8.01 -0.43 14.59
N ASN A 81 7.98 -0.02 13.31
CA ASN A 81 8.19 -0.92 12.18
C ASN A 81 9.63 -1.47 12.16
N PRO A 82 9.83 -2.80 12.32
CA PRO A 82 11.14 -3.43 12.42
C PRO A 82 11.86 -3.60 11.08
N TRP A 83 11.17 -3.38 9.95
CA TRP A 83 11.74 -3.57 8.62
C TRP A 83 12.73 -2.45 8.27
N PRO A 84 13.74 -2.75 7.42
CA PRO A 84 14.66 -1.73 6.91
C PRO A 84 13.95 -0.48 6.40
N LYS A 85 14.51 0.70 6.70
CA LYS A 85 13.89 2.00 6.34
C LYS A 85 13.59 2.14 4.84
N TRP A 86 14.39 1.52 3.98
CA TRP A 86 14.21 1.56 2.53
C TRP A 86 12.91 0.89 2.06
N MET A 87 12.33 -0.01 2.85
CA MET A 87 11.07 -0.68 2.52
C MET A 87 9.85 0.24 2.69
N GLY A 88 10.03 1.45 3.25
CA GLY A 88 8.95 2.42 3.41
C GLY A 88 7.82 1.90 4.32
N VAL A 89 6.59 2.13 3.87
CA VAL A 89 5.36 1.63 4.50
C VAL A 89 5.02 0.27 3.90
N MET A 90 5.13 -0.78 4.70
CA MET A 90 4.89 -2.15 4.27
C MET A 90 3.40 -2.49 4.30
N HIS A 91 2.99 -3.42 3.43
CA HIS A 91 1.64 -3.98 3.42
C HIS A 91 1.20 -4.47 4.81
N GLY A 92 0.01 -4.06 5.26
CA GLY A 92 -0.60 -4.45 6.53
C GLY A 92 -0.18 -3.60 7.74
N TYR A 93 0.74 -2.64 7.59
CA TYR A 93 1.16 -1.77 8.69
C TYR A 93 0.19 -0.61 8.97
N GLU A 94 -0.85 -0.43 8.18
CA GLU A 94 -1.99 0.43 8.50
C GLU A 94 -2.87 -0.15 9.61
N ILE A 95 -2.91 -1.48 9.74
CA ILE A 95 -3.79 -2.22 10.67
C ILE A 95 -3.54 -1.77 12.11
N GLU A 96 -2.29 -1.58 12.51
CA GLU A 96 -1.98 -1.17 13.89
C GLU A 96 -2.58 0.20 14.26
N TYR A 97 -2.69 1.11 13.29
CA TYR A 97 -3.32 2.42 13.49
C TYR A 97 -4.83 2.33 13.49
N MET A 98 -5.39 1.49 12.60
CA MET A 98 -6.82 1.21 12.53
C MET A 98 -7.37 0.63 13.84
N PHE A 99 -6.56 -0.16 14.56
CA PHE A 99 -6.95 -0.79 15.83
C PHE A 99 -6.41 -0.08 17.08
N GLY A 100 -5.84 1.13 16.98
CA GLY A 100 -5.45 1.89 18.17
C GLY A 100 -4.20 1.36 18.89
N GLN A 101 -3.29 0.65 18.21
CA GLN A 101 -2.07 0.15 18.84
C GLN A 101 -1.18 1.27 19.43
N PRO A 102 -0.98 2.44 18.77
CA PRO A 102 -0.22 3.53 19.38
C PRO A 102 -0.80 3.99 20.72
N LEU A 103 -2.12 3.94 20.89
CA LEU A 103 -2.81 4.36 22.11
C LEU A 103 -2.72 3.31 23.22
N SER A 104 -2.80 2.02 22.86
CA SER A 104 -2.80 0.91 23.82
C SER A 104 -1.40 0.43 24.21
N LYS A 105 -0.42 0.60 23.31
CA LYS A 105 0.98 0.17 23.49
C LYS A 105 1.97 1.27 23.07
N PRO A 106 1.89 2.49 23.64
CA PRO A 106 2.74 3.63 23.25
C PRO A 106 4.24 3.37 23.45
N LEU A 107 4.60 2.46 24.35
CA LEU A 107 5.98 2.08 24.63
C LEU A 107 6.68 1.35 23.48
N LEU A 108 5.94 0.83 22.50
CA LEU A 108 6.52 0.20 21.31
C LEU A 108 7.04 1.22 20.29
N TYR A 109 6.61 2.48 20.41
CA TYR A 109 6.88 3.53 19.44
C TYR A 109 8.04 4.42 19.91
N ASP A 110 8.64 5.15 18.96
CA ASP A 110 9.63 6.17 19.27
C ASP A 110 8.97 7.27 20.13
N GLN A 111 9.50 7.49 21.33
CA GLN A 111 8.94 8.45 22.28
C GLN A 111 9.00 9.90 21.78
N GLY A 112 9.87 10.21 20.82
CA GLY A 112 9.88 11.50 20.13
C GLY A 112 8.76 11.67 19.09
N LYS A 113 8.06 10.59 18.74
CA LYS A 113 7.02 10.56 17.69
C LYS A 113 5.67 10.02 18.16
N VAL A 114 5.61 9.37 19.33
CA VAL A 114 4.42 8.66 19.82
C VAL A 114 3.16 9.53 19.82
N ASN A 115 3.27 10.81 20.17
CA ASN A 115 2.13 11.72 20.13
C ASN A 115 1.56 11.88 18.71
N THR A 116 2.42 11.96 17.70
CA THR A 116 2.01 12.01 16.28
C THR A 116 1.35 10.70 15.86
N GLU A 117 1.92 9.56 16.27
CA GLU A 117 1.38 8.22 15.96
C GLU A 117 0.00 8.00 16.61
N GLU A 118 -0.18 8.45 17.86
CA GLU A 118 -1.45 8.41 18.56
C GLU A 118 -2.52 9.30 17.90
N GLN A 119 -2.14 10.53 17.51
CA GLN A 119 -3.05 11.43 16.80
C GLN A 119 -3.45 10.86 15.45
N PHE A 120 -2.50 10.29 14.72
CA PHE A 120 -2.77 9.67 13.44
C PHE A 120 -3.65 8.42 13.57
N SER A 121 -3.43 7.59 14.59
CA SER A 121 -4.31 6.45 14.89
C SER A 121 -5.74 6.90 15.22
N LYS A 122 -5.91 7.97 16.01
CA LYS A 122 -7.23 8.56 16.27
C LYS A 122 -7.92 9.02 14.99
N LEU A 123 -7.19 9.69 14.09
CA LEU A 123 -7.72 10.11 12.79
C LEU A 123 -8.21 8.92 11.97
N ILE A 124 -7.41 7.86 11.85
CA ILE A 124 -7.79 6.67 11.06
C ILE A 124 -9.04 6.00 11.66
N MET A 125 -9.07 5.79 12.99
CA MET A 125 -10.24 5.24 13.66
C MET A 125 -11.48 6.12 13.48
N GLU A 126 -11.33 7.45 13.50
CA GLU A 126 -12.43 8.38 13.29
C GLU A 126 -12.97 8.31 11.85
N LEU A 127 -12.09 8.27 10.84
CA LEU A 127 -12.48 8.09 9.44
C LEU A 127 -13.28 6.79 9.25
N TRP A 128 -12.79 5.68 9.78
CA TRP A 128 -13.49 4.40 9.72
C TRP A 128 -14.83 4.41 10.48
N ALA A 129 -14.86 5.02 11.67
CA ALA A 129 -16.09 5.11 12.46
C ALA A 129 -17.15 6.01 11.80
N GLU A 130 -16.75 7.11 11.17
CA GLU A 130 -17.67 7.97 10.42
C GLU A 130 -18.20 7.28 9.17
N PHE A 131 -17.36 6.57 8.40
CA PHE A 131 -17.79 5.75 7.27
C PHE A 131 -18.84 4.71 7.71
N ILE A 132 -18.60 4.00 8.82
CA ILE A 132 -19.56 3.03 9.38
C ILE A 132 -20.89 3.70 9.77
N ARG A 133 -20.85 4.92 10.32
CA ARG A 133 -22.06 5.63 10.78
C ARG A 133 -22.86 6.25 9.64
N ARG A 134 -22.19 6.73 8.59
CA ARG A 134 -22.80 7.65 7.63
C ARG A 134 -22.67 7.26 6.16
N GLY A 135 -21.78 6.34 5.81
CA GLY A 135 -21.39 6.10 4.42
C GLY A 135 -20.43 7.19 3.98
#